data_AF-A0A9D1RFF3-F1
#
_entry.id   AF-A0A9D1RFF3-F1
#
_cell.length_a   1.000
_cell.length_b   1.000
_cell.length_c   1.000
_cell.angle_alpha   90.00
_cell.angle_beta   90.00
_cell.angle_gamma   90.00
#
_symmetry.space_group_name_H-M   'P 1'
#
loop_
_entity.id
_entity.type
_entity.pdbx_description
1 polymer ?
#
loop_
_entity_poly.entity_id
_entity_poly.type
_entity_poly.pdbx_seq_one_letter_code
_entity_poly.pdbx_strand_id
1 'polypeptide(L)'
;MEVYQIILIIVVIIAFGIAVLPAFNRWQFKRLPYDQQVLAIMKQAKSLVFFKNVSHGRTGSLFFVKNKRKILVLPWALDENGRMVVQKQEPFDHWDYPEDHPKFNEDEIRQAVTELKNYSDKSAVKLVFNDPFENGDAQQQPKQ
;
A
#
# COMPACT_ATOMS: atom_id res chain seq x y z
N MET A 1 -31.83 8.45 37.32
CA MET A 1 -30.47 8.64 36.77
C MET A 1 -30.16 10.10 36.85
N GLU A 2 -29.07 10.44 37.51
CA GLU A 2 -28.58 11.83 37.53
C GLU A 2 -28.14 12.24 36.13
N VAL A 3 -28.30 13.53 35.77
CA VAL A 3 -27.96 14.06 34.44
C VAL A 3 -26.52 13.71 34.04
N TYR A 4 -25.59 13.69 35.00
CA TYR A 4 -24.21 13.28 34.79
C TYR A 4 -24.06 11.82 34.30
N GLN A 5 -24.87 10.88 34.81
CA GLN A 5 -24.82 9.48 34.39
C GLN A 5 -25.26 9.33 32.92
N ILE A 6 -26.27 10.10 32.50
CA ILE A 6 -26.76 10.11 31.12
C ILE A 6 -25.68 10.64 30.17
N ILE A 7 -25.02 11.74 30.54
CA ILE A 7 -23.90 12.30 29.78
C ILE A 7 -22.76 11.29 29.63
N LEU A 8 -22.41 10.60 30.73
CA LEU A 8 -21.34 9.59 30.73
C LEU A 8 -21.65 8.43 29.78
N ILE A 9 -22.89 7.93 29.78
CA ILE A 9 -23.34 6.88 28.86
C ILE A 9 -23.23 7.34 27.40
N ILE A 10 -23.68 8.56 27.10
CA ILE A 10 -23.60 9.11 25.73
C ILE A 10 -22.14 9.21 25.26
N VAL A 11 -21.24 9.72 26.12
CA VAL A 11 -19.81 9.83 25.80
C VAL A 11 -19.20 8.46 25.51
N VAL A 12 -19.53 7.44 26.31
CA VAL A 12 -19.04 6.07 26.09
C VAL A 12 -19.54 5.51 24.76
N ILE A 13 -20.81 5.72 24.41
CA ILE A 13 -21.38 5.27 23.14
C ILE A 13 -20.69 5.96 21.95
N ILE A 14 -20.47 7.27 22.04
CA ILE A 14 -19.77 8.02 20.98
C ILE A 14 -18.32 7.54 20.83
N ALA A 15 -17.59 7.40 21.94
CA ALA A 15 -16.22 6.88 21.93
C ALA A 15 -16.15 5.47 21.33
N PHE A 16 -17.12 4.61 21.67
CA PHE A 16 -17.23 3.27 21.09
C PHE A 16 -17.48 3.32 19.59
N GLY A 17 -18.40 4.16 19.11
CA GLY A 17 -18.64 4.36 17.68
C GLY A 17 -17.39 4.84 16.92
N ILE A 18 -16.64 5.78 17.51
CA ILE A 18 -15.38 6.29 16.95
C ILE A 18 -14.30 5.21 16.88
N ALA A 19 -14.29 4.23 17.80
CA ALA A 19 -13.30 3.14 17.79
C ALA A 19 -13.71 1.98 16.87
N VAL A 20 -14.99 1.58 16.93
CA VAL A 20 -15.50 0.39 16.23
C VAL A 20 -15.64 0.63 14.73
N LEU A 21 -16.13 1.80 14.30
CA LEU A 21 -16.33 2.07 12.88
C LEU A 21 -15.02 2.02 12.08
N PRO A 22 -13.90 2.65 12.52
CA PRO A 22 -12.63 2.54 11.82
C PRO A 22 -12.06 1.13 11.84
N ALA A 23 -12.21 0.39 12.95
CA ALA A 23 -11.73 -0.98 13.05
C ALA A 23 -12.48 -1.90 12.07
N PHE A 24 -13.82 -1.79 12.03
CA PHE A 24 -14.66 -2.54 11.11
C PHE A 24 -14.37 -2.19 9.65
N ASN A 25 -14.20 -0.91 9.33
CA ASN A 25 -13.88 -0.47 7.98
C ASN A 25 -12.52 -1.03 7.48
N ARG A 26 -11.48 -1.02 8.34
CA ARG A 26 -10.17 -1.63 8.00
C ARG A 26 -10.30 -3.14 7.77
N TRP A 27 -11.11 -3.81 8.57
CA TRP A 27 -11.32 -5.25 8.45
C TRP A 27 -12.09 -5.61 7.17
N GLN A 28 -13.14 -4.88 6.84
CA GLN A 28 -13.87 -5.02 5.58
C GLN A 28 -12.98 -4.77 4.37
N PHE A 29 -12.17 -3.71 4.41
CA PHE A 29 -11.25 -3.37 3.33
C PHE A 29 -10.28 -4.52 2.99
N LYS A 30 -9.73 -5.20 4.02
CA LYS A 30 -8.84 -6.35 3.82
C LYS A 30 -9.52 -7.57 3.19
N ARG A 31 -10.84 -7.67 3.30
CA ARG A 31 -11.65 -8.77 2.75
C ARG A 31 -12.24 -8.47 1.38
N LEU A 32 -12.11 -7.24 0.89
CA LEU A 32 -12.59 -6.87 -0.43
C LEU A 32 -11.79 -7.61 -1.52
N PRO A 33 -12.41 -7.97 -2.64
CA PRO A 33 -11.68 -8.47 -3.80
C PRO A 33 -10.70 -7.40 -4.30
N TYR A 34 -9.64 -7.86 -4.97
CA TYR A 34 -8.50 -7.03 -5.35
C TYR A 34 -8.90 -5.77 -6.12
N ASP A 35 -9.77 -5.90 -7.12
CA ASP A 35 -10.23 -4.77 -7.95
C ASP A 35 -10.96 -3.71 -7.11
N GLN A 36 -11.74 -4.13 -6.12
CA GLN A 36 -12.45 -3.22 -5.22
C GLN A 36 -11.48 -2.52 -4.26
N GLN A 37 -10.40 -3.19 -3.84
CA GLN A 37 -9.33 -2.55 -3.06
C GLN A 37 -8.63 -1.46 -3.88
N VAL A 38 -8.30 -1.76 -5.14
CA VAL A 38 -7.69 -0.83 -6.09
C VAL A 38 -8.58 0.40 -6.28
N LEU A 39 -9.87 0.22 -6.54
CA LEU A 39 -10.85 1.31 -6.69
C LEU A 39 -11.01 2.15 -5.42
N ALA A 40 -11.06 1.52 -4.25
CA ALA A 40 -11.18 2.23 -2.98
C ALA A 40 -9.91 3.05 -2.68
N ILE A 41 -8.72 2.52 -2.97
CA ILE A 41 -7.44 3.24 -2.86
C ILE A 41 -7.37 4.39 -3.87
N MET A 42 -7.85 4.19 -5.09
CA MET A 42 -7.95 5.22 -6.12
C MET A 42 -8.84 6.39 -5.67
N LYS A 43 -10.00 6.09 -5.05
CA LYS A 43 -10.88 7.12 -4.46
C LYS A 43 -10.21 7.84 -3.29
N GLN A 44 -9.43 7.12 -2.49
CA GLN A 44 -8.71 7.68 -1.34
C GLN A 44 -7.51 8.55 -1.75
N ALA A 45 -6.89 8.30 -2.91
CA ALA A 45 -5.74 9.06 -3.39
C ALA A 45 -6.11 10.55 -3.54
N LYS A 46 -5.52 11.41 -2.71
CA LYS A 46 -5.77 12.87 -2.73
C LYS A 46 -4.80 13.62 -3.65
N SER A 47 -3.68 13.00 -4.02
CA SER A 47 -2.57 13.59 -4.77
C SER A 47 -2.28 12.85 -6.07
N LEU A 48 -1.48 13.46 -6.94
CA LEU A 48 -1.02 12.88 -8.20
C LEU A 48 -0.16 11.62 -8.00
N VAL A 49 0.55 11.54 -6.87
CA VAL A 49 1.32 10.37 -6.44
C VAL A 49 0.85 10.01 -5.04
N PHE A 50 0.40 8.77 -4.86
CA PHE A 50 -0.07 8.29 -3.57
C PHE A 50 0.41 6.86 -3.32
N PHE A 51 0.96 6.62 -2.13
CA PHE A 51 1.37 5.31 -1.68
C PHE A 51 0.46 4.81 -0.57
N LYS A 52 0.05 3.55 -0.68
CA LYS A 52 -0.68 2.86 0.39
C LYS A 52 -0.11 1.48 0.60
N ASN A 53 0.41 1.23 1.80
CA ASN A 53 0.79 -0.11 2.21
C ASN A 53 -0.40 -0.82 2.85
N VAL A 54 -0.74 -2.01 2.34
CA VAL A 54 -1.73 -2.92 2.90
C VAL A 54 -1.00 -4.18 3.37
N SER A 55 -0.74 -4.25 4.68
CA SER A 55 -0.02 -5.36 5.29
C SER A 55 -0.94 -6.42 5.91
N HIS A 56 -0.54 -7.68 5.74
CA HIS A 56 -1.11 -8.88 6.33
C HIS A 56 -0.03 -9.61 7.14
N GLY A 57 0.60 -8.90 8.09
CA GLY A 57 1.66 -9.43 8.93
C GLY A 57 3.00 -9.42 8.20
N ARG A 58 3.55 -10.60 7.89
CA ARG A 58 4.86 -10.75 7.23
C ARG A 58 4.83 -10.50 5.72
N THR A 59 3.65 -10.37 5.13
CA THR A 59 3.48 -10.08 3.70
C THR A 59 2.51 -8.92 3.53
N GLY A 60 2.54 -8.29 2.37
CA GLY A 60 1.61 -7.23 2.04
C GLY A 60 1.72 -6.78 0.61
N SER A 61 0.91 -5.78 0.27
CA SER A 61 0.92 -5.15 -1.04
C SER A 61 1.10 -3.66 -0.87
N LEU A 62 2.10 -3.12 -1.56
CA LEU A 62 2.33 -1.68 -1.65
C LEU A 62 1.68 -1.18 -2.95
N PHE A 63 0.66 -0.33 -2.80
CA PHE A 63 -0.03 0.29 -3.91
C PHE A 63 0.63 1.63 -4.21
N PHE A 64 1.11 1.78 -5.44
CA PHE A 64 1.57 3.02 -6.03
C PHE A 64 0.51 3.53 -7.00
N VAL A 65 -0.14 4.64 -6.65
CA VAL A 65 -1.16 5.28 -7.49
C VAL A 65 -0.54 6.49 -8.18
N LYS A 66 -0.54 6.45 -9.51
CA LYS A 66 -0.21 7.58 -10.37
C LYS A 66 -1.49 8.14 -11.00
N ASN A 67 -1.78 9.40 -10.68
CA ASN A 67 -2.84 10.22 -11.30
C ASN A 67 -4.23 9.56 -11.36
N LYS A 68 -4.64 8.83 -10.30
CA LYS A 68 -5.94 8.12 -10.16
C LYS A 68 -6.36 7.20 -11.33
N ARG A 69 -5.51 6.96 -12.32
CA ARG A 69 -5.84 6.16 -13.51
C ARG A 69 -4.84 5.05 -13.75
N LYS A 70 -3.64 5.17 -13.18
CA LYS A 70 -2.57 4.18 -13.28
C LYS A 70 -2.21 3.71 -11.88
N ILE A 71 -2.30 2.41 -11.63
CA ILE A 71 -1.99 1.84 -10.32
C ILE A 71 -1.05 0.67 -10.53
N LEU A 72 0.02 0.68 -9.76
CA LEU A 72 0.99 -0.40 -9.67
C LEU A 72 0.88 -1.01 -8.28
N VAL A 73 0.88 -2.32 -8.23
CA VAL A 73 0.81 -3.07 -6.98
C VAL A 73 2.06 -3.93 -6.87
N LEU A 74 2.79 -3.66 -5.79
CA LEU A 74 4.05 -4.29 -5.49
C LEU A 74 3.83 -5.25 -4.30
N PRO A 75 3.64 -6.55 -4.55
CA PRO A 75 3.59 -7.53 -3.48
C PRO A 75 4.97 -7.61 -2.83
N TRP A 76 5.01 -7.55 -1.50
CA TRP A 76 6.24 -7.60 -0.72
C TRP A 76 6.13 -8.64 0.42
N ALA A 77 7.28 -9.18 0.82
CA ALA A 77 7.45 -9.99 2.02
C ALA A 77 8.54 -9.42 2.92
N LEU A 78 8.39 -9.64 4.23
CA LEU A 78 9.39 -9.29 5.23
C LEU A 78 10.51 -10.33 5.27
N ASP A 79 11.71 -9.87 4.96
CA ASP A 79 12.95 -10.60 5.15
C ASP A 79 13.26 -10.84 6.65
N GLU A 80 14.22 -11.72 6.94
CA GLU A 80 14.76 -11.98 8.28
C GLU A 80 15.32 -10.70 8.93
N ASN A 81 15.86 -9.79 8.11
CA ASN A 81 16.35 -8.48 8.53
C ASN A 81 15.23 -7.44 8.75
N GLY A 82 13.95 -7.83 8.64
CA GLY A 82 12.81 -6.93 8.81
C GLY A 82 12.63 -5.92 7.67
N ARG A 83 13.21 -6.17 6.49
CA ARG A 83 13.08 -5.32 5.29
C ARG A 83 11.92 -5.79 4.41
N MET A 84 11.24 -4.87 3.76
CA MET A 84 10.17 -5.20 2.81
C MET A 84 10.80 -5.51 1.44
N VAL A 85 10.82 -6.78 1.04
CA VAL A 85 11.36 -7.22 -0.24
C VAL A 85 10.22 -7.42 -1.23
N VAL A 86 10.23 -6.67 -2.34
CA VAL A 86 9.27 -6.83 -3.43
C VAL A 86 9.52 -8.15 -4.14
N GLN A 87 8.47 -8.96 -4.30
CA GLN A 87 8.57 -10.31 -4.87
C GLN A 87 8.42 -10.36 -6.40
N LYS A 88 7.97 -9.26 -7.02
CA LYS A 88 7.79 -9.17 -8.48
C LYS A 88 9.17 -9.05 -9.14
N GLN A 89 9.53 -9.97 -10.03
CA GLN A 89 10.83 -9.99 -10.73
C GLN A 89 11.02 -8.74 -11.59
N GLU A 90 9.97 -8.36 -12.33
CA GLU A 90 9.92 -7.14 -13.14
C GLU A 90 8.81 -6.22 -12.57
N PRO A 91 9.12 -5.40 -11.56
CA PRO A 91 8.12 -4.60 -10.86
C PRO A 91 7.50 -3.50 -11.74
N PHE A 92 8.13 -3.12 -12.86
CA PHE A 92 7.71 -2.01 -13.73
C PHE A 92 7.37 -2.43 -15.16
N ASP A 93 7.01 -3.69 -15.39
CA ASP A 93 6.67 -4.19 -16.74
C ASP A 93 5.33 -3.60 -17.24
N HIS A 94 4.23 -3.94 -16.57
CA HIS A 94 2.89 -3.41 -16.85
C HIS A 94 2.25 -2.77 -15.62
N TRP A 95 1.39 -1.79 -15.85
CA TRP A 95 0.49 -1.27 -14.81
C TRP A 95 -0.55 -2.33 -14.45
N ASP A 96 -0.84 -2.52 -13.16
CA ASP A 96 -1.87 -3.46 -12.70
C ASP A 96 -3.29 -2.89 -12.90
N TYR A 97 -3.41 -1.59 -13.15
CA TYR A 97 -4.65 -0.91 -13.54
C TYR A 97 -4.31 0.26 -14.45
N PRO A 98 -5.07 0.54 -15.53
CA PRO A 98 -6.37 -0.02 -15.92
C PRO A 98 -6.32 -1.47 -16.46
N GLU A 99 -7.47 -2.11 -16.70
CA GLU A 99 -7.60 -3.51 -17.17
C GLU A 99 -6.81 -3.80 -18.46
N ASP A 100 -6.55 -2.78 -19.28
CA ASP A 100 -5.73 -2.91 -20.49
C ASP A 100 -4.24 -3.14 -20.21
N HIS A 101 -3.83 -3.12 -18.93
CA HIS A 101 -2.47 -3.32 -18.44
C HIS A 101 -1.40 -2.65 -19.32
N PRO A 102 -1.43 -1.31 -19.48
CA PRO A 102 -0.48 -0.64 -20.35
C PRO A 102 0.96 -0.83 -19.85
N LYS A 103 1.91 -0.94 -20.79
CA LYS A 103 3.33 -0.95 -20.47
C LYS A 103 3.78 0.38 -19.89
N PHE A 104 4.79 0.33 -19.02
CA PHE A 104 5.43 1.55 -18.55
C PHE A 104 6.24 2.22 -19.67
N ASN A 105 6.25 3.54 -19.68
CA ASN A 105 7.23 4.31 -20.45
C ASN A 105 8.45 4.62 -19.58
N GLU A 106 9.64 4.79 -20.17
CA GLU A 106 10.91 4.95 -19.44
C GLU A 106 10.87 6.09 -18.41
N ASP A 107 10.28 7.23 -18.76
CA ASP A 107 10.10 8.36 -17.83
C ASP A 107 9.20 8.00 -16.64
N GLU A 108 8.18 7.16 -16.87
CA GLU A 108 7.29 6.70 -15.80
C GLU A 108 8.01 5.75 -14.85
N ILE A 109 8.89 4.90 -15.36
CA ILE A 109 9.72 4.01 -14.54
C ILE A 109 10.66 4.85 -13.68
N ARG A 110 11.37 5.84 -14.26
CA ARG A 110 12.28 6.71 -13.50
C ARG A 110 11.56 7.48 -12.40
N GLN A 111 10.37 7.99 -12.70
CA GLN A 111 9.53 8.65 -11.72
C GLN A 111 9.10 7.67 -10.61
N ALA A 112 8.62 6.48 -10.97
CA ALA A 112 8.17 5.48 -10.00
C ALA A 112 9.30 5.03 -9.07
N VAL A 113 10.49 4.78 -9.61
CA VAL A 113 11.70 4.43 -8.85
C VAL A 113 12.08 5.55 -7.88
N THR A 114 12.13 6.80 -8.35
CA THR A 114 12.46 7.96 -7.51
C THR A 114 11.46 8.11 -6.36
N GLU A 115 10.17 7.98 -6.66
CA GLU A 115 9.10 8.07 -5.67
C GLU A 115 9.12 6.89 -4.68
N LEU A 116 9.48 5.68 -5.13
CA LEU A 116 9.66 4.52 -4.26
C LEU A 116 10.87 4.69 -3.32
N LYS A 117 11.97 5.25 -3.79
CA LYS A 117 13.14 5.60 -2.96
C LYS A 117 12.75 6.65 -1.91
N ASN A 118 12.08 7.73 -2.34
CA ASN A 118 11.56 8.75 -1.44
C ASN A 118 10.56 8.18 -0.41
N TYR A 119 9.73 7.22 -0.80
CA TYR A 119 8.84 6.51 0.11
C TYR A 119 9.62 5.67 1.12
N SER A 120 10.62 4.91 0.64
CA SER A 120 11.49 4.07 1.47
C SER A 120 12.22 4.90 2.53
N ASP A 121 12.80 6.04 2.14
CA ASP A 121 13.55 6.94 3.04
C ASP A 121 12.68 7.56 4.14
N LYS A 122 11.41 7.84 3.84
CA LYS A 122 10.43 8.34 4.81
C LYS A 122 9.84 7.24 5.67
N SER A 123 9.92 6.00 5.24
CA SER A 123 9.30 4.87 5.91
C SER A 123 10.24 4.27 6.96
N ALA A 124 9.68 3.77 8.06
CA ALA A 124 10.47 3.14 9.11
C ALA A 124 11.09 1.79 8.68
N VAL A 125 10.59 1.20 7.59
CA VAL A 125 11.01 -0.09 7.08
C VAL A 125 11.54 0.09 5.66
N LYS A 126 12.83 -0.22 5.46
CA LYS A 126 13.44 -0.11 4.14
C LYS A 126 12.77 -1.06 3.14
N LEU A 127 12.37 -0.49 2.01
CA LEU A 127 11.86 -1.21 0.86
C LEU A 127 13.05 -1.60 -0.03
N VAL A 128 13.13 -2.89 -0.36
CA VAL A 128 14.08 -3.48 -1.31
C VAL A 128 13.28 -3.95 -2.51
N PHE A 129 13.64 -3.46 -3.69
CA PHE A 129 13.00 -3.81 -4.95
C PHE A 129 14.05 -3.92 -6.06
N ASN A 130 13.71 -4.64 -7.12
CA ASN A 130 14.57 -4.73 -8.29
C ASN A 130 14.50 -3.43 -9.09
N ASP A 131 15.54 -2.60 -8.99
CA ASP A 131 15.62 -1.33 -9.70
C ASP A 131 16.12 -1.59 -11.14
N PRO A 132 15.31 -1.30 -12.18
CA PRO A 132 15.72 -1.50 -13.57
C PRO A 132 16.85 -0.56 -14.02
N PHE A 133 17.14 0.51 -13.27
CA PHE A 133 18.20 1.47 -13.58
C PHE A 133 19.43 1.32 -12.69
N GLU A 134 19.34 0.55 -11.60
CA GLU A 134 20.43 0.30 -10.67
C GLU A 134 20.72 -1.21 -10.66
N ASN A 135 21.60 -1.65 -11.56
CA ASN A 135 22.12 -3.01 -11.57
C ASN A 135 22.99 -3.22 -10.30
N GLY A 136 22.38 -3.64 -9.19
CA GLY A 136 23.10 -3.77 -7.91
C GLY A 136 22.61 -4.88 -6.99
N ASP A 137 21.40 -4.77 -6.43
CA ASP A 137 21.16 -5.43 -5.13
C ASP A 137 19.99 -6.43 -5.07
N ALA A 138 19.24 -6.64 -6.14
CA ALA A 138 18.04 -7.51 -6.11
C ALA A 138 18.24 -8.92 -6.71
N GLN A 139 19.47 -9.38 -6.88
CA GLN A 139 19.76 -10.80 -7.19
C GLN A 139 19.96 -11.64 -5.92
N GLN A 140 18.98 -11.65 -5.02
CA GLN A 140 18.91 -12.71 -3.99
C GLN A 140 17.48 -13.23 -3.91
N GLN A 141 17.17 -14.18 -4.80
CA GLN A 141 16.06 -15.10 -4.60
C GLN A 141 16.30 -15.88 -3.29
N PRO A 142 15.28 -16.14 -2.46
CA PRO A 142 15.41 -17.13 -1.41
C PRO A 142 15.59 -18.50 -2.08
N LYS A 143 16.72 -19.15 -1.83
CA LYS A 143 16.93 -20.55 -2.21
C LYS A 143 15.82 -21.39 -1.56
N GLN A 144 15.25 -22.28 -2.37
CA GLN A 144 14.24 -23.28 -2.00
C GLN A 144 14.65 -24.12 -0.79
#